data_AF-A0A363SFN1-F1
#
_entry.id   AF-A0A363SFN1-F1
#
_cell.length_a   1.000
_cell.length_b   1.000
_cell.length_c   1.000
_cell.angle_alpha   90.00
_cell.angle_beta   90.00
_cell.angle_gamma   90.00
#
_symmetry.space_group_name_H-M   'P 1'
#
loop_
_entity.id
_entity.type
_entity.pdbx_description
1 polymer ?
#
loop_
_entity_poly.entity_id
_entity_poly.type
_entity_poly.pdbx_seq_one_letter_code
_entity_poly.pdbx_strand_id
1 'polypeptide(L)'
;MAALAAAFPLTGHAANAARVDFATGDVKALAPDGRSRPLAKGAELASGEMIDTGSGRAQVRFTDGAQVSLAPQTQFRIDDYSFAGKADGSEKGFFSLLRGAMRTITGLVGRTNRENYKVNTTVATIGIRGTEYSVTYGNSINVTTGEGTVEVCNAAGCLIVNSGETAYVPDSNTRPVMTDKKAEIPPPPAQEGQLPGFTSGNDTTGDGTPAAILPPAPPTLASGTGYSLAIVGQFSGSPDYYLFDGLEGNTTATFSNGGLAEFSDTYWPAIVKQGAPVGMLTDGTIGWGRWIDGTLDDDGTILSMQHVHYVVGMPTPAADMAALGGMIGTYSLLGYTYPTAFDGSTWTIGTQPISGSLTANFALSEVMGNLTVPLGANTYSSIWSGWISGSNFYGSGSVSSTGADCGGSGCWSSTLGFFAGASAARAGLVYEFYGTQYGDIHGAATFKQTGLTPY
;
A
#
# COMPACT_ATOMS: atom_id res chain seq x y z
N MET A 1 -36.14 54.29 25.87
CA MET A 1 -35.84 52.86 25.67
C MET A 1 -35.60 52.63 24.19
N ALA A 2 -34.34 52.55 23.76
CA ALA A 2 -33.98 52.17 22.40
C ALA A 2 -33.26 50.82 22.49
N ALA A 3 -33.92 49.75 22.02
CA ALA A 3 -33.36 48.41 22.01
C ALA A 3 -32.47 48.25 20.76
N LEU A 4 -31.17 48.08 21.00
CA LEU A 4 -30.18 47.80 19.97
C LEU A 4 -30.24 46.29 19.66
N ALA A 5 -30.79 45.92 18.51
CA ALA A 5 -30.80 44.54 18.05
C ALA A 5 -29.42 44.19 17.45
N ALA A 6 -28.62 43.40 18.18
CA ALA A 6 -27.39 42.82 17.67
C ALA A 6 -27.74 41.66 16.73
N ALA A 7 -27.57 41.88 15.42
CA ALA A 7 -27.59 40.80 14.44
C ALA A 7 -26.28 40.00 14.55
N PHE A 8 -26.35 38.80 15.13
CA PHE A 8 -25.25 37.84 15.02
C PHE A 8 -25.22 37.31 13.58
N PRO A 9 -24.09 37.43 12.86
CA PRO A 9 -23.94 36.71 11.61
C PRO A 9 -23.92 35.21 11.92
N LEU A 10 -24.91 34.48 11.41
CA LEU A 10 -24.88 33.03 11.30
C LEU A 10 -23.76 32.69 10.31
N THR A 11 -22.54 32.51 10.79
CA THR A 11 -21.50 31.81 10.05
C THR A 11 -21.92 30.35 9.96
N GLY A 12 -22.65 30.01 8.90
CA GLY A 12 -22.89 28.63 8.53
C GLY A 12 -21.54 27.94 8.39
N HIS A 13 -21.25 27.00 9.30
CA HIS A 13 -20.12 26.10 9.13
C HIS A 13 -20.44 25.24 7.91
N ALA A 14 -19.77 25.51 6.79
CA ALA A 14 -19.76 24.57 5.69
C ALA A 14 -19.19 23.26 6.24
N ALA A 15 -19.98 22.19 6.19
CA ALA A 15 -19.52 20.87 6.60
C ALA A 15 -18.31 20.48 5.73
N ASN A 16 -17.26 19.97 6.37
CA ASN A 16 -16.06 19.54 5.68
C ASN A 16 -16.39 18.35 4.78
N ALA A 17 -16.32 18.55 3.46
CA ALA A 17 -16.61 17.52 2.46
C ALA A 17 -15.42 16.56 2.31
N ALA A 18 -14.21 17.09 2.38
CA ALA A 18 -12.99 16.32 2.20
C ALA A 18 -11.79 16.93 2.93
N ARG A 19 -10.72 16.15 3.01
CA ARG A 19 -9.41 16.53 3.55
C ARG A 19 -8.31 16.19 2.55
N VAL A 20 -7.32 17.04 2.44
CA VAL A 20 -6.14 16.82 1.60
C VAL A 20 -5.19 15.85 2.31
N ASP A 21 -4.97 14.67 1.72
CA ASP A 21 -4.02 13.67 2.23
C ASP A 21 -2.58 14.06 1.87
N PHE A 22 -2.36 14.58 0.66
CA PHE A 22 -1.14 15.28 0.28
C PHE A 22 -1.40 16.31 -0.84
N ALA A 23 -0.55 17.33 -0.91
CA ALA A 23 -0.45 18.25 -2.02
C ALA A 23 1.02 18.63 -2.21
N THR A 24 1.53 18.50 -3.44
CA THR A 24 2.91 18.82 -3.80
C THR A 24 2.93 19.74 -5.02
N GLY A 25 3.78 20.77 -5.00
CA GLY A 25 3.76 21.85 -5.98
C GLY A 25 2.68 22.90 -5.70
N ASP A 26 2.38 23.74 -6.70
CA ASP A 26 1.46 24.88 -6.57
C ASP A 26 -0.02 24.49 -6.64
N VAL A 27 -0.48 23.68 -5.68
CA VAL A 27 -1.89 23.27 -5.57
C VAL A 27 -2.68 24.32 -4.81
N LYS A 28 -3.85 24.70 -5.33
CA LYS A 28 -4.73 25.72 -4.73
C LYS A 28 -6.17 25.23 -4.69
N ALA A 29 -6.91 25.67 -3.67
CA ALA A 29 -8.36 25.64 -3.65
C ALA A 29 -8.89 27.02 -4.02
N LEU A 30 -9.96 27.05 -4.81
CA LEU A 30 -10.74 28.20 -5.19
C LEU A 30 -12.12 28.03 -4.59
N ALA A 31 -12.51 28.96 -3.71
CA ALA A 31 -13.84 29.01 -3.14
C ALA A 31 -14.87 29.50 -4.17
N PRO A 32 -16.17 29.24 -3.97
CA PRO A 32 -17.25 29.71 -4.85
C PRO A 32 -17.25 31.23 -5.08
N ASP A 33 -16.72 32.01 -4.12
CA ASP A 33 -16.60 33.47 -4.19
C ASP A 33 -15.32 33.94 -4.93
N GLY A 34 -14.55 33.02 -5.50
CA GLY A 34 -13.33 33.29 -6.26
C GLY A 34 -12.08 33.47 -5.41
N ARG A 35 -12.17 33.39 -4.07
CA ARG A 35 -10.97 33.43 -3.22
C ARG A 35 -10.13 32.18 -3.42
N SER A 36 -8.83 32.37 -3.62
CA SER A 36 -7.87 31.28 -3.77
C SER A 36 -6.99 31.14 -2.53
N ARG A 37 -6.72 29.90 -2.12
CA ARG A 37 -5.80 29.55 -1.04
C ARG A 37 -4.92 28.37 -1.44
N PRO A 38 -3.64 28.33 -1.03
CA PRO A 38 -2.81 27.15 -1.24
C PRO A 38 -3.39 25.95 -0.48
N LEU A 39 -3.25 24.75 -1.05
CA LEU A 39 -3.57 23.50 -0.38
C LEU A 39 -2.29 22.82 0.10
N ALA A 40 -2.33 22.36 1.33
CA ALA A 40 -1.29 21.55 1.95
C ALA A 40 -1.93 20.34 2.62
N LYS A 41 -1.10 19.35 3.00
CA LYS A 41 -1.56 18.19 3.77
C LYS A 41 -2.37 18.64 4.99
N GLY A 42 -3.55 18.04 5.14
CA GLY A 42 -4.48 18.31 6.23
C GLY A 42 -5.43 19.49 6.01
N ALA A 43 -5.29 20.25 4.92
CA ALA A 43 -6.28 21.25 4.56
C ALA A 43 -7.65 20.60 4.34
N GLU A 44 -8.70 21.24 4.86
CA GLU A 44 -10.08 20.83 4.63
C GLU A 44 -10.60 21.46 3.33
N LEU A 45 -11.54 20.78 2.71
CA LEU A 45 -12.22 21.18 1.49
C LEU A 45 -13.73 21.12 1.71
N ALA A 46 -14.42 22.14 1.24
CA ALA A 46 -15.87 22.26 1.34
C ALA A 46 -16.55 21.94 0.00
N SER A 47 -17.83 21.57 0.06
CA SER A 47 -18.66 21.52 -1.14
C SER A 47 -18.72 22.90 -1.80
N GLY A 48 -18.62 22.93 -3.12
CA GLY A 48 -18.52 24.14 -3.96
C GLY A 48 -17.10 24.57 -4.28
N GLU A 49 -16.07 24.09 -3.57
CA GLU A 49 -14.68 24.45 -3.88
C GLU A 49 -14.14 23.72 -5.12
N MET A 50 -13.23 24.39 -5.82
CA MET A 50 -12.45 23.84 -6.93
C MET A 50 -10.98 23.70 -6.54
N ILE A 51 -10.39 22.58 -6.88
CA ILE A 51 -8.97 22.28 -6.71
C ILE A 51 -8.29 22.49 -8.05
N ASP A 52 -7.28 23.36 -8.09
CA ASP A 52 -6.38 23.55 -9.24
C ASP A 52 -4.99 23.06 -8.84
N THR A 53 -4.47 22.07 -9.56
CA THR A 53 -3.15 21.49 -9.25
C THR A 53 -1.99 22.22 -9.91
N GLY A 54 -2.20 23.11 -10.88
CA GLY A 54 -1.09 23.78 -11.59
C GLY A 54 -0.11 22.75 -12.20
N SER A 55 1.18 22.85 -11.88
CA SER A 55 2.18 21.82 -12.21
C SER A 55 2.32 20.71 -11.15
N GLY A 56 1.61 20.86 -10.02
CA GLY A 56 1.63 19.99 -8.86
C GLY A 56 0.67 18.81 -8.92
N ARG A 57 0.52 18.09 -7.80
CA ARG A 57 -0.35 16.92 -7.64
C ARG A 57 -1.02 16.96 -6.27
N ALA A 58 -2.20 16.38 -6.17
CA ALA A 58 -2.92 16.30 -4.90
C ALA A 58 -3.66 14.98 -4.75
N GLN A 59 -3.83 14.54 -3.50
CA GLN A 59 -4.77 13.49 -3.14
C GLN A 59 -5.71 14.00 -2.06
N VAL A 60 -6.98 13.67 -2.25
CA VAL A 60 -8.09 14.15 -1.44
C VAL A 60 -8.89 12.96 -0.95
N ARG A 61 -9.21 12.95 0.34
CA ARG A 61 -10.05 11.96 0.99
C ARG A 61 -11.35 12.59 1.43
N PHE A 62 -12.46 12.07 0.95
CA PHE A 62 -13.81 12.50 1.31
C PHE A 62 -14.29 11.82 2.59
N THR A 63 -15.29 12.42 3.26
CA THR A 63 -15.81 11.91 4.52
C THR A 63 -16.51 10.54 4.42
N ASP A 64 -16.94 10.14 3.22
CA ASP A 64 -17.50 8.82 2.91
C ASP A 64 -16.43 7.77 2.60
N GLY A 65 -15.15 8.13 2.74
CA GLY A 65 -14.00 7.27 2.48
C GLY A 65 -13.53 7.26 1.03
N ALA A 66 -14.18 8.01 0.12
CA ALA A 66 -13.72 8.11 -1.26
C ALA A 66 -12.34 8.77 -1.33
N GLN A 67 -11.49 8.30 -2.24
CA GLN A 67 -10.16 8.86 -2.46
C GLN A 67 -10.05 9.32 -3.91
N VAL A 68 -9.65 10.58 -4.11
CA VAL A 68 -9.44 11.19 -5.43
C VAL A 68 -8.00 11.66 -5.54
N SER A 69 -7.27 11.12 -6.50
CA SER A 69 -5.93 11.56 -6.88
C SER A 69 -5.99 12.43 -8.13
N LEU A 70 -5.35 13.60 -8.08
CA LEU A 70 -5.36 14.60 -9.13
C LEU A 70 -3.94 14.77 -9.71
N ALA A 71 -3.83 14.61 -11.02
CA ALA A 71 -2.58 14.80 -11.76
C ALA A 71 -2.23 16.29 -11.92
N PRO A 72 -1.04 16.63 -12.45
CA PRO A 72 -0.76 17.99 -12.90
C PRO A 72 -1.78 18.50 -13.90
N GLN A 73 -1.94 19.81 -13.95
CA GLN A 73 -2.81 20.55 -14.87
C GLN A 73 -4.30 20.18 -14.72
N THR A 74 -4.70 19.82 -13.51
CA THR A 74 -6.05 19.35 -13.19
C THR A 74 -6.87 20.44 -12.53
N GLN A 75 -8.10 20.59 -13.00
CA GLN A 75 -9.13 21.39 -12.34
C GLN A 75 -10.31 20.48 -12.00
N PHE A 76 -10.51 20.25 -10.70
CA PHE A 76 -11.51 19.37 -10.15
C PHE A 76 -12.40 20.12 -9.16
N ARG A 77 -13.72 20.10 -9.35
CA ARG A 77 -14.68 20.81 -8.50
C ARG A 77 -15.57 19.84 -7.75
N ILE A 78 -15.81 20.14 -6.48
CA ILE A 78 -16.78 19.46 -5.63
C ILE A 78 -18.10 20.21 -5.82
N ASP A 79 -19.02 19.70 -6.64
CA ASP A 79 -20.23 20.45 -7.01
C ASP A 79 -21.27 20.43 -5.88
N ASP A 80 -21.67 19.24 -5.48
CA ASP A 80 -22.66 18.99 -4.43
C ASP A 80 -22.25 17.71 -3.70
N TYR A 81 -21.71 17.89 -2.51
CA TYR A 81 -21.29 16.81 -1.64
C TYR A 81 -22.00 16.91 -0.29
N SER A 82 -22.65 15.82 0.10
CA SER A 82 -23.25 15.69 1.43
C SER A 82 -23.16 14.25 1.90
N PHE A 83 -22.65 14.05 3.10
CA PHE A 83 -22.58 12.73 3.72
C PHE A 83 -22.57 12.89 5.24
N ALA A 84 -23.60 12.36 5.91
CA ALA A 84 -23.79 12.50 7.36
C ALA A 84 -23.40 11.22 8.13
N GLY A 85 -22.41 10.46 7.62
CA GLY A 85 -21.92 9.23 8.25
C GLY A 85 -22.72 7.97 7.92
N LYS A 86 -23.79 8.08 7.14
CA LYS A 86 -24.60 6.96 6.64
C LYS A 86 -25.09 7.24 5.22
N ALA A 87 -25.21 6.18 4.41
CA ALA A 87 -25.80 6.25 3.09
C ALA A 87 -27.27 5.79 3.19
N ASP A 88 -28.18 6.73 3.43
CA ASP A 88 -29.62 6.51 3.61
C ASP A 88 -30.48 7.07 2.46
N GLY A 89 -29.83 7.47 1.37
CA GLY A 89 -30.42 8.04 0.17
C GLY A 89 -30.36 9.58 0.13
N SER A 90 -30.01 10.23 1.25
CA SER A 90 -29.86 11.68 1.33
C SER A 90 -28.47 12.19 0.93
N GLU A 91 -27.48 11.31 0.91
CA GLU A 91 -26.09 11.60 0.56
C GLU A 91 -25.89 11.88 -0.93
N LYS A 92 -24.87 12.67 -1.26
CA LYS A 92 -24.49 13.03 -2.63
C LYS A 92 -22.99 13.13 -2.81
N GLY A 93 -22.52 12.71 -3.97
CA GLY A 93 -21.14 12.85 -4.43
C GLY A 93 -21.13 13.29 -5.89
N PHE A 94 -21.44 14.56 -6.13
CA PHE A 94 -21.40 15.16 -7.47
C PHE A 94 -20.14 16.01 -7.64
N PHE A 95 -19.41 15.74 -8.71
CA PHE A 95 -18.13 16.37 -9.00
C PHE A 95 -18.04 16.77 -10.46
N SER A 96 -17.16 17.72 -10.75
CA SER A 96 -16.82 18.12 -12.11
C SER A 96 -15.32 18.03 -12.33
N LEU A 97 -14.90 17.34 -13.39
CA LEU A 97 -13.53 17.40 -13.92
C LEU A 97 -13.53 18.33 -15.14
N LEU A 98 -12.89 19.49 -15.01
CA LEU A 98 -12.88 20.52 -16.04
C LEU A 98 -11.72 20.38 -17.02
N ARG A 99 -10.59 19.81 -16.56
CA ARG A 99 -9.41 19.43 -17.35
C ARG A 99 -8.44 18.61 -16.50
N GLY A 100 -7.46 17.99 -17.13
CA GLY A 100 -6.36 17.25 -16.50
C GLY A 100 -6.71 15.79 -16.30
N ALA A 101 -6.25 15.16 -15.23
CA ALA A 101 -6.54 13.75 -14.97
C ALA A 101 -6.84 13.47 -13.51
N MET A 102 -7.78 12.57 -13.28
CA MET A 102 -8.12 12.06 -11.96
C MET A 102 -8.15 10.54 -11.93
N ARG A 103 -7.79 9.96 -10.79
CA ARG A 103 -8.09 8.56 -10.42
C ARG A 103 -8.91 8.59 -9.15
N THR A 104 -9.98 7.81 -9.09
CA THR A 104 -10.86 7.79 -7.92
C THR A 104 -11.16 6.37 -7.49
N ILE A 105 -11.17 6.16 -6.18
CA ILE A 105 -11.72 4.99 -5.51
C ILE A 105 -12.98 5.45 -4.80
N THR A 106 -14.11 4.84 -5.15
CA THR A 106 -15.42 5.28 -4.68
C THR A 106 -15.68 4.90 -3.23
N GLY A 107 -16.17 5.87 -2.46
CA GLY A 107 -16.56 5.72 -1.05
C GLY A 107 -17.97 5.18 -0.87
N LEU A 108 -18.50 5.27 0.34
CA LEU A 108 -19.78 4.68 0.71
C LEU A 108 -20.96 5.22 -0.13
N VAL A 109 -20.93 6.52 -0.48
CA VAL A 109 -21.95 7.14 -1.36
C VAL A 109 -22.06 6.36 -2.67
N GLY A 110 -20.91 6.18 -3.32
CA GLY A 110 -20.84 5.54 -4.63
C GLY A 110 -21.06 4.02 -4.63
N ARG A 111 -20.87 3.36 -3.48
CA ARG A 111 -21.08 1.91 -3.33
C ARG A 111 -22.52 1.56 -3.01
N THR A 112 -23.17 2.36 -2.16
CA THR A 112 -24.53 2.09 -1.67
C THR A 112 -25.59 2.61 -2.63
N ASN A 113 -25.53 3.90 -2.99
CA ASN A 113 -26.54 4.57 -3.81
C ASN A 113 -25.89 5.16 -5.06
N ARG A 114 -25.81 4.34 -6.10
CA ARG A 114 -25.01 4.61 -7.30
C ARG A 114 -25.50 5.84 -8.07
N GLU A 115 -26.80 6.10 -8.06
CA GLU A 115 -27.43 7.28 -8.65
C GLU A 115 -26.99 8.61 -7.99
N ASN A 116 -26.52 8.56 -6.74
CA ASN A 116 -26.07 9.70 -5.96
C ASN A 116 -24.57 10.01 -6.15
N TYR A 117 -23.88 9.28 -7.04
CA TYR A 117 -22.50 9.57 -7.43
C TYR A 117 -22.40 9.87 -8.92
N LYS A 118 -21.83 11.03 -9.28
CA LYS A 118 -21.60 11.44 -10.67
C LYS A 118 -20.36 12.29 -10.81
N VAL A 119 -19.58 12.05 -11.87
CA VAL A 119 -18.54 12.96 -12.33
C VAL A 119 -18.93 13.54 -13.68
N ASN A 120 -19.09 14.85 -13.74
CA ASN A 120 -19.37 15.58 -14.95
C ASN A 120 -18.09 16.09 -15.59
N THR A 121 -18.11 16.13 -16.91
CA THR A 121 -17.14 16.81 -17.75
C THR A 121 -17.90 17.56 -18.83
N THR A 122 -17.22 18.38 -19.63
CA THR A 122 -17.88 19.09 -20.74
C THR A 122 -18.41 18.13 -21.82
N VAL A 123 -17.85 16.92 -21.94
CA VAL A 123 -18.17 16.00 -23.05
C VAL A 123 -18.90 14.72 -22.61
N ALA A 124 -18.91 14.38 -21.32
CA ALA A 124 -19.62 13.21 -20.80
C ALA A 124 -19.96 13.32 -19.31
N THR A 125 -20.99 12.57 -18.91
CA THR A 125 -21.29 12.22 -17.52
C THR A 125 -20.81 10.81 -17.24
N ILE A 126 -20.14 10.64 -16.10
CA ILE A 126 -19.58 9.36 -15.66
C ILE A 126 -20.31 8.93 -14.39
N GLY A 127 -21.01 7.80 -14.47
CA GLY A 127 -21.62 7.10 -13.35
C GLY A 127 -20.86 5.81 -13.03
N ILE A 128 -21.12 5.22 -11.87
CA ILE A 128 -20.37 4.05 -11.37
C ILE A 128 -21.30 2.92 -10.89
N ARG A 129 -20.70 1.73 -10.74
CA ARG A 129 -21.26 0.64 -9.96
C ARG A 129 -20.19 0.01 -9.06
N GLY A 130 -19.81 0.72 -7.99
CA GLY A 130 -18.85 0.25 -6.97
C GLY A 130 -17.45 0.03 -7.56
N THR A 131 -16.69 1.10 -7.76
CA THR A 131 -15.66 1.09 -8.80
C THR A 131 -14.43 1.92 -8.45
N GLU A 132 -13.28 1.47 -8.94
CA GLU A 132 -12.08 2.28 -9.13
C GLU A 132 -11.94 2.62 -10.63
N TYR A 133 -11.76 3.90 -10.97
CA TYR A 133 -11.57 4.31 -12.36
C TYR A 133 -10.71 5.56 -12.49
N SER A 134 -10.17 5.77 -13.69
CA SER A 134 -9.39 6.96 -14.04
C SER A 134 -9.97 7.67 -15.25
N VAL A 135 -9.86 8.98 -15.25
CA VAL A 135 -10.32 9.87 -16.32
C VAL A 135 -9.17 10.79 -16.70
N THR A 136 -8.83 10.83 -17.98
CA THR A 136 -7.95 11.86 -18.55
C THR A 136 -8.77 12.74 -19.47
N TYR A 137 -8.73 14.05 -19.22
CA TYR A 137 -9.54 15.03 -19.91
C TYR A 137 -8.69 16.19 -20.45
N GLY A 138 -8.60 16.25 -21.78
CA GLY A 138 -8.07 17.39 -22.55
C GLY A 138 -9.16 17.94 -23.46
N ASN A 139 -9.03 17.71 -24.77
CA ASN A 139 -10.09 18.00 -25.74
C ASN A 139 -11.13 16.88 -25.85
N SER A 140 -10.73 15.66 -25.46
CA SER A 140 -11.53 14.45 -25.41
C SER A 140 -11.27 13.75 -24.08
N ILE A 141 -12.04 12.70 -23.80
CA ILE A 141 -11.92 11.92 -22.57
C ILE A 141 -11.53 10.49 -22.87
N ASN A 142 -10.58 9.97 -22.09
CA ASN A 142 -10.37 8.55 -21.92
C ASN A 142 -10.80 8.16 -20.50
N VAL A 143 -11.66 7.15 -20.39
CA VAL A 143 -12.12 6.58 -19.12
C VAL A 143 -11.68 5.13 -19.05
N THR A 144 -10.89 4.79 -18.04
CA THR A 144 -10.42 3.41 -17.81
C THR A 144 -10.96 2.91 -16.49
N THR A 145 -11.55 1.73 -16.49
CA THR A 145 -12.09 1.08 -15.30
C THR A 145 -11.03 0.15 -14.71
N GLY A 146 -10.59 0.42 -13.48
CA GLY A 146 -9.70 -0.47 -12.74
C GLY A 146 -10.46 -1.67 -12.17
N GLU A 147 -11.44 -1.40 -11.32
CA GLU A 147 -12.26 -2.42 -10.64
C GLU A 147 -13.74 -2.02 -10.71
N GLY A 148 -14.66 -2.97 -10.89
CA GLY A 148 -16.09 -2.70 -11.00
C GLY A 148 -16.55 -2.33 -12.41
N THR A 149 -17.52 -1.43 -12.52
CA THR A 149 -18.11 -1.02 -13.80
C THR A 149 -18.42 0.47 -13.82
N VAL A 150 -18.00 1.15 -14.88
CA VAL A 150 -18.31 2.57 -15.15
C VAL A 150 -19.35 2.67 -16.25
N GLU A 151 -20.27 3.62 -16.13
CA GLU A 151 -21.16 4.00 -17.23
C GLU A 151 -20.78 5.40 -17.70
N VAL A 152 -20.41 5.51 -18.97
CA VAL A 152 -20.03 6.78 -19.62
C VAL A 152 -21.13 7.18 -20.58
N CYS A 153 -21.79 8.31 -20.32
CA CYS A 153 -22.91 8.81 -21.11
C CYS A 153 -22.62 10.19 -21.68
N ASN A 154 -23.03 10.42 -22.92
CA ASN A 154 -23.17 11.75 -23.50
C ASN A 154 -24.49 11.87 -24.30
N ALA A 155 -24.67 12.94 -25.07
CA ALA A 155 -25.92 13.17 -25.80
C ALA A 155 -26.22 12.10 -26.88
N ALA A 156 -25.19 11.39 -27.36
CA ALA A 156 -25.32 10.36 -28.39
C ALA A 156 -25.49 8.93 -27.82
N GLY A 157 -25.40 8.77 -26.50
CA GLY A 157 -25.71 7.51 -25.82
C GLY A 157 -24.73 7.17 -24.71
N CYS A 158 -24.95 6.00 -24.11
CA CYS A 158 -24.14 5.47 -23.02
C CYS A 158 -23.32 4.25 -23.47
N LEU A 159 -22.18 4.06 -22.81
CA LEU A 159 -21.32 2.90 -22.90
C LEU A 159 -20.95 2.42 -21.50
N ILE A 160 -21.12 1.11 -21.27
CA ILE A 160 -20.70 0.44 -20.05
C ILE A 160 -19.24 -0.01 -20.25
N VAL A 161 -18.39 0.27 -19.27
CA VAL A 161 -16.94 0.00 -19.27
C VAL A 161 -16.61 -0.86 -18.04
N ASN A 162 -16.35 -2.14 -18.26
CA ASN A 162 -16.03 -3.11 -17.22
C ASN A 162 -14.56 -3.01 -16.81
N SER A 163 -14.21 -3.63 -15.70
CA SER A 163 -12.83 -3.73 -15.20
C SER A 163 -11.86 -4.18 -16.30
N GLY A 164 -10.76 -3.44 -16.46
CA GLY A 164 -9.75 -3.64 -17.49
C GLY A 164 -10.06 -2.96 -18.83
N GLU A 165 -11.28 -2.47 -19.06
CA GLU A 165 -11.68 -1.84 -20.32
C GLU A 165 -11.44 -0.31 -20.30
N THR A 166 -11.32 0.27 -21.50
CA THR A 166 -11.16 1.72 -21.69
C THR A 166 -12.14 2.22 -22.75
N ALA A 167 -12.82 3.33 -22.42
CA ALA A 167 -13.67 4.05 -23.34
C ALA A 167 -13.02 5.38 -23.76
N TYR A 168 -13.22 5.73 -25.03
CA TYR A 168 -12.87 7.03 -25.59
C TYR A 168 -14.13 7.81 -25.96
N VAL A 169 -14.15 9.07 -25.55
CA VAL A 169 -15.22 10.03 -25.84
C VAL A 169 -14.60 11.24 -26.52
N PRO A 170 -14.74 11.37 -27.86
CA PRO A 170 -14.14 12.48 -28.60
C PRO A 170 -14.81 13.82 -28.29
N ASP A 171 -16.14 13.85 -28.13
CA ASP A 171 -16.93 15.05 -27.89
C ASP A 171 -18.31 14.71 -27.27
N SER A 172 -19.15 15.71 -26.99
CA SER A 172 -20.45 15.55 -26.33
C SER A 172 -21.54 14.89 -27.19
N ASN A 173 -21.35 14.82 -28.50
CA ASN A 173 -22.36 14.43 -29.50
C ASN A 173 -21.96 13.19 -30.32
N THR A 174 -20.79 12.62 -30.06
CA THR A 174 -20.32 11.39 -30.68
C THR A 174 -20.35 10.26 -29.66
N ARG A 175 -21.05 9.16 -29.97
CA ARG A 175 -21.26 8.06 -29.01
C ARG A 175 -19.93 7.53 -28.46
N PRO A 176 -19.79 7.32 -27.13
CA PRO A 176 -18.59 6.71 -26.55
C PRO A 176 -18.31 5.34 -27.18
N VAL A 177 -17.03 5.05 -27.43
CA VAL A 177 -16.58 3.77 -28.02
C VAL A 177 -15.50 3.12 -27.18
N MET A 178 -15.45 1.78 -27.19
CA MET A 178 -14.33 1.03 -26.63
C MET A 178 -13.07 1.27 -27.47
N THR A 179 -11.90 1.26 -26.83
CA THR A 179 -10.63 1.38 -27.53
C THR A 179 -9.71 0.20 -27.26
N ASP A 180 -9.07 -0.31 -28.31
CA ASP A 180 -8.01 -1.32 -28.21
C ASP A 180 -6.70 -0.73 -27.65
N LYS A 181 -6.59 0.60 -27.66
CA LYS A 181 -5.58 1.31 -26.88
C LYS A 181 -5.98 1.24 -25.42
N LYS A 182 -5.45 0.25 -24.70
CA LYS A 182 -5.29 0.36 -23.25
C LYS A 182 -4.61 1.70 -23.00
N ALA A 183 -5.30 2.64 -22.37
CA ALA A 183 -4.60 3.82 -21.89
C ALA A 183 -3.48 3.29 -20.99
N GLU A 184 -2.24 3.59 -21.34
CA GLU A 184 -1.19 3.64 -20.33
C GLU A 184 -1.65 4.72 -19.37
N ILE A 185 -2.40 4.31 -18.35
CA ILE A 185 -2.35 5.01 -17.07
C ILE A 185 -0.85 5.01 -16.79
N PRO A 186 -0.16 6.15 -16.84
CA PRO A 186 1.18 6.16 -16.28
C PRO A 186 0.94 5.63 -14.87
N PRO A 187 1.52 4.49 -14.47
CA PRO A 187 1.39 4.06 -13.09
C PRO A 187 1.67 5.32 -12.27
N PRO A 188 0.80 5.69 -11.29
CA PRO A 188 1.07 6.85 -10.46
C PRO A 188 2.57 6.78 -10.17
N PRO A 189 3.37 7.78 -10.64
CA PRO A 189 4.82 7.64 -10.75
C PRO A 189 5.24 7.08 -9.42
N ALA A 190 5.83 5.88 -9.43
CA ALA A 190 5.90 5.02 -8.25
C ALA A 190 6.34 5.90 -7.08
N GLN A 191 5.38 6.29 -6.24
CA GLN A 191 5.69 7.12 -5.10
C GLN A 191 6.04 6.11 -4.03
N GLU A 192 7.34 5.83 -3.95
CA GLU A 192 7.95 5.43 -2.69
C GLU A 192 7.42 6.34 -1.60
N GLY A 193 6.68 5.77 -0.65
CA GLY A 193 6.06 6.53 0.43
C GLY A 193 4.60 6.19 0.74
N GLN A 194 3.89 5.39 -0.07
CA GLN A 194 2.44 5.27 0.09
C GLN A 194 1.89 3.85 0.08
N LEU A 195 2.45 2.97 0.90
CA LEU A 195 1.81 1.69 1.23
C LEU A 195 1.93 1.34 2.71
N PRO A 196 1.17 2.01 3.62
CA PRO A 196 0.71 1.35 4.81
C PRO A 196 -0.63 0.66 4.50
N GLY A 197 -0.56 -0.51 3.86
CA GLY A 197 -1.71 -1.40 3.70
C GLY A 197 -1.95 -2.19 4.98
N PHE A 198 -2.86 -1.73 5.85
CA PHE A 198 -3.48 -2.62 6.84
C PHE A 198 -4.45 -3.55 6.11
N THR A 199 -4.10 -4.83 5.99
CA THR A 199 -5.07 -5.91 5.84
C THR A 199 -4.96 -6.81 7.06
N SER A 200 -5.69 -6.49 8.13
CA SER A 200 -6.00 -7.49 9.14
C SER A 200 -7.06 -8.40 8.55
N GLY A 201 -6.66 -9.62 8.17
CA GLY A 201 -7.61 -10.67 7.84
C GLY A 201 -8.55 -10.94 9.01
N ASN A 202 -9.85 -10.87 8.73
CA ASN A 202 -10.96 -11.59 9.39
C ASN A 202 -11.49 -11.20 10.78
N ASP A 203 -11.27 -9.99 11.30
CA ASP A 203 -12.06 -9.56 12.48
C ASP A 203 -13.45 -9.02 12.07
N THR A 204 -14.42 -9.93 12.05
CA THR A 204 -15.84 -9.57 12.01
C THR A 204 -16.48 -9.74 13.39
N THR A 205 -17.42 -8.86 13.75
CA THR A 205 -18.31 -9.09 14.89
C THR A 205 -19.19 -10.31 14.63
N GLY A 206 -19.87 -10.86 15.65
CA GLY A 206 -20.71 -12.06 15.56
C GLY A 206 -21.90 -11.97 14.58
N ASP A 207 -22.08 -10.85 13.89
CA ASP A 207 -23.05 -10.58 12.83
C ASP A 207 -22.40 -10.36 11.44
N GLY A 208 -21.08 -10.55 11.30
CA GLY A 208 -20.37 -10.53 10.02
C GLY A 208 -19.97 -9.13 9.52
N THR A 209 -20.10 -8.07 10.32
CA THR A 209 -19.58 -6.74 9.96
C THR A 209 -18.11 -6.56 10.34
N PRO A 210 -17.28 -5.84 9.55
CA PRO A 210 -15.92 -5.49 9.96
C PRO A 210 -15.96 -4.64 11.23
N ALA A 211 -15.31 -5.09 12.30
CA ALA A 211 -15.33 -4.36 13.56
C ALA A 211 -14.51 -3.06 13.42
N ALA A 212 -15.20 -1.91 13.34
CA ALA A 212 -14.56 -0.60 13.51
C ALA A 212 -14.24 -0.38 15.00
N ILE A 213 -13.20 -1.05 15.49
CA ILE A 213 -12.52 -0.65 16.72
C ILE A 213 -11.52 0.42 16.28
N LEU A 214 -11.75 1.69 16.62
CA LEU A 214 -10.64 2.66 16.67
C LEU A 214 -9.63 2.10 17.67
N PRO A 215 -8.45 1.60 17.25
CA PRO A 215 -7.48 1.09 18.21
C PRO A 215 -6.92 2.29 19.00
N PRO A 216 -6.52 2.09 20.27
CA PRO A 216 -5.79 3.10 21.02
C PRO A 216 -4.41 3.27 20.38
N ALA A 217 -4.25 4.27 19.51
CA ALA A 217 -3.09 4.43 18.63
C ALA A 217 -2.84 3.22 17.69
N PRO A 218 -2.25 3.43 16.49
CA PRO A 218 -1.76 2.31 15.71
C PRO A 218 -0.75 1.53 16.56
N PRO A 219 -0.71 0.19 16.50
CA PRO A 219 0.35 -0.55 17.17
C PRO A 219 1.71 -0.05 16.69
N THR A 220 2.64 0.14 17.62
CA THR A 220 4.01 0.62 17.35
C THR A 220 5.01 -0.29 18.03
N LEU A 221 6.15 -0.51 17.37
CA LEU A 221 7.33 -1.08 18.03
C LEU A 221 8.09 0.03 18.76
N ALA A 222 8.39 -0.20 20.03
CA ALA A 222 9.17 0.73 20.84
C ALA A 222 10.66 0.48 20.65
N SER A 223 11.46 1.55 20.58
CA SER A 223 12.91 1.43 20.53
C SER A 223 13.44 0.70 21.76
N GLY A 224 14.40 -0.20 21.55
CA GLY A 224 14.92 -1.04 22.63
C GLY A 224 15.85 -2.14 22.12
N THR A 225 16.28 -2.97 23.06
CA THR A 225 17.23 -4.06 22.83
C THR A 225 16.54 -5.38 22.51
N GLY A 226 17.27 -6.34 21.92
CA GLY A 226 16.81 -7.72 21.72
C GLY A 226 15.90 -7.90 20.51
N TYR A 227 15.94 -6.96 19.55
CA TYR A 227 15.24 -7.12 18.28
C TYR A 227 16.05 -7.99 17.31
N SER A 228 15.37 -8.85 16.56
CA SER A 228 15.93 -9.48 15.36
C SER A 228 15.64 -8.59 14.14
N LEU A 229 16.55 -8.61 13.17
CA LEU A 229 16.40 -7.92 11.88
C LEU A 229 16.77 -8.88 10.74
N ALA A 230 15.82 -9.12 9.83
CA ALA A 230 16.08 -9.74 8.55
C ALA A 230 16.01 -8.65 7.47
N ILE A 231 17.00 -8.55 6.60
CA ILE A 231 17.13 -7.48 5.62
C ILE A 231 17.64 -8.04 4.29
N VAL A 232 17.12 -7.56 3.17
CA VAL A 232 17.52 -7.93 1.80
C VAL A 232 17.50 -6.70 0.91
N GLY A 233 18.37 -6.64 -0.09
CA GLY A 233 18.41 -5.53 -1.04
C GLY A 233 19.68 -5.56 -1.88
N GLN A 234 20.05 -4.41 -2.41
CA GLN A 234 21.33 -4.20 -3.09
C GLN A 234 22.33 -3.55 -2.13
N PHE A 235 23.46 -4.21 -1.90
CA PHE A 235 24.56 -3.77 -1.04
C PHE A 235 25.79 -3.53 -1.92
N SER A 236 26.21 -2.27 -2.02
CA SER A 236 27.33 -1.84 -2.87
C SER A 236 27.23 -2.34 -4.33
N GLY A 237 26.00 -2.43 -4.86
CA GLY A 237 25.71 -2.86 -6.23
C GLY A 237 25.66 -4.38 -6.43
N SER A 238 25.67 -5.17 -5.35
CA SER A 238 25.41 -6.61 -5.39
C SER A 238 24.17 -6.97 -4.55
N PRO A 239 23.36 -7.95 -4.97
CA PRO A 239 22.26 -8.44 -4.15
C PRO A 239 22.83 -9.16 -2.91
N ASP A 240 22.26 -8.88 -1.75
CA ASP A 240 22.68 -9.52 -0.50
C ASP A 240 21.54 -9.49 0.52
N TYR A 241 21.68 -10.30 1.57
CA TYR A 241 20.75 -10.38 2.68
C TYR A 241 21.46 -10.72 3.98
N TYR A 242 20.95 -10.18 5.08
CA TYR A 242 21.51 -10.38 6.41
C TYR A 242 20.41 -10.75 7.39
N LEU A 243 20.75 -11.60 8.36
CA LEU A 243 19.91 -11.90 9.50
C LEU A 243 20.71 -11.63 10.77
N PHE A 244 20.28 -10.62 11.52
CA PHE A 244 20.81 -10.28 12.82
C PHE A 244 19.94 -10.93 13.90
N ASP A 245 20.55 -11.80 14.69
CA ASP A 245 19.85 -12.53 15.74
C ASP A 245 19.60 -11.63 16.95
N GLY A 246 18.35 -11.58 17.42
CA GLY A 246 17.90 -10.72 18.51
C GLY A 246 18.34 -11.21 19.89
N LEU A 247 19.65 -11.37 20.07
CA LEU A 247 20.24 -11.71 21.35
C LEU A 247 20.08 -10.53 22.32
N GLU A 248 19.37 -10.78 23.42
CA GLU A 248 19.07 -9.77 24.43
C GLU A 248 20.38 -9.18 24.99
N GLY A 249 20.53 -7.86 24.87
CA GLY A 249 21.71 -7.11 25.27
C GLY A 249 22.74 -6.82 24.16
N ASN A 250 22.64 -7.46 22.98
CA ASN A 250 23.58 -7.25 21.88
C ASN A 250 22.98 -6.44 20.72
N THR A 251 21.70 -6.67 20.41
CA THR A 251 21.03 -5.93 19.33
C THR A 251 20.15 -4.82 19.87
N THR A 252 20.04 -3.71 19.13
CA THR A 252 19.15 -2.59 19.44
C THR A 252 18.47 -2.10 18.18
N ALA A 253 17.14 -1.95 18.22
CA ALA A 253 16.36 -1.29 17.18
C ALA A 253 15.90 0.08 17.67
N THR A 254 16.13 1.11 16.86
CA THR A 254 15.66 2.48 17.09
C THR A 254 14.60 2.82 16.06
N PHE A 255 13.40 3.15 16.51
CA PHE A 255 12.29 3.58 15.65
C PHE A 255 12.11 5.09 15.68
N SER A 256 11.80 5.68 14.53
CA SER A 256 11.49 7.10 14.38
C SER A 256 10.47 7.30 13.26
N ASN A 257 9.55 8.24 13.44
CA ASN A 257 8.49 8.56 12.46
C ASN A 257 7.67 7.33 11.99
N GLY A 258 7.49 6.34 12.86
CA GLY A 258 6.73 5.12 12.56
C GLY A 258 7.49 4.06 11.74
N GLY A 259 8.81 4.19 11.56
CA GLY A 259 9.65 3.20 10.89
C GLY A 259 10.95 2.89 11.64
N LEU A 260 11.62 1.80 11.25
CA LEU A 260 12.95 1.46 11.73
C LEU A 260 13.94 2.51 11.20
N ALA A 261 14.64 3.19 12.10
CA ALA A 261 15.59 4.24 11.77
C ALA A 261 17.04 3.76 11.82
N GLU A 262 17.36 2.96 12.83
CA GLU A 262 18.68 2.38 13.01
C GLU A 262 18.54 1.02 13.69
N PHE A 263 19.40 0.09 13.31
CA PHE A 263 19.62 -1.16 14.01
C PHE A 263 21.10 -1.34 14.26
N SER A 264 21.48 -1.79 15.45
CA SER A 264 22.87 -2.06 15.80
C SER A 264 23.02 -3.43 16.42
N ASP A 265 24.11 -4.13 16.10
CA ASP A 265 24.54 -5.37 16.74
C ASP A 265 25.95 -5.17 17.29
N THR A 266 26.17 -5.49 18.57
CA THR A 266 27.48 -5.40 19.24
C THR A 266 28.26 -6.72 19.23
N TYR A 267 27.60 -7.85 18.97
CA TYR A 267 28.23 -9.17 18.91
C TYR A 267 28.92 -9.39 17.56
N TRP A 268 28.22 -9.06 16.48
CA TRP A 268 28.80 -8.87 15.16
C TRP A 268 28.70 -7.38 14.83
N PRO A 269 29.77 -6.59 15.10
CA PRO A 269 29.70 -5.12 15.07
C PRO A 269 29.12 -4.59 13.76
N ALA A 270 27.84 -4.26 13.78
CA ALA A 270 27.11 -3.84 12.61
C ALA A 270 26.17 -2.69 12.96
N ILE A 271 26.10 -1.67 12.10
CA ILE A 271 25.13 -0.59 12.22
C ILE A 271 24.40 -0.41 10.90
N VAL A 272 23.12 -0.75 10.89
CA VAL A 272 22.21 -0.54 9.76
C VAL A 272 21.48 0.79 10.00
N LYS A 273 21.59 1.72 9.06
CA LYS A 273 20.90 3.02 9.11
C LYS A 273 19.98 3.20 7.92
N GLN A 274 18.77 3.67 8.18
CA GLN A 274 17.86 4.07 7.11
C GLN A 274 18.43 5.28 6.37
N GLY A 275 18.24 5.31 5.06
CA GLY A 275 18.28 6.53 4.26
C GLY A 275 16.88 7.11 4.13
N ALA A 276 16.36 7.20 2.91
CA ALA A 276 15.00 7.60 2.63
C ALA A 276 14.02 6.43 2.87
N PRO A 277 13.09 6.56 3.84
CA PRO A 277 12.13 5.50 4.10
C PRO A 277 10.97 5.54 3.10
N VAL A 278 10.57 4.35 2.63
CA VAL A 278 9.31 4.16 1.88
C VAL A 278 8.15 4.03 2.86
N GLY A 279 8.41 3.38 3.99
CA GLY A 279 7.43 3.15 5.04
C GLY A 279 7.64 1.81 5.71
N MET A 280 6.95 1.66 6.83
CA MET A 280 6.93 0.44 7.63
C MET A 280 5.51 0.21 8.13
N LEU A 281 5.15 -1.06 8.24
CA LEU A 281 3.94 -1.52 8.89
C LEU A 281 4.33 -2.40 10.08
N THR A 282 3.45 -2.46 11.07
CA THR A 282 3.62 -3.35 12.21
C THR A 282 2.26 -3.68 12.82
N ASP A 283 2.18 -4.84 13.47
CA ASP A 283 1.06 -5.22 14.32
C ASP A 283 1.39 -5.11 15.83
N GLY A 284 2.55 -4.54 16.16
CA GLY A 284 3.04 -4.37 17.53
C GLY A 284 3.89 -5.54 18.05
N THR A 285 3.92 -6.67 17.34
CA THR A 285 4.84 -7.79 17.61
C THR A 285 5.98 -7.84 16.61
N ILE A 286 5.63 -7.68 15.33
CA ILE A 286 6.56 -7.71 14.22
C ILE A 286 6.25 -6.54 13.28
N GLY A 287 7.27 -6.03 12.61
CA GLY A 287 7.12 -5.01 11.60
C GLY A 287 7.94 -5.33 10.37
N TRP A 288 7.50 -4.79 9.23
CA TRP A 288 8.13 -4.98 7.94
C TRP A 288 8.04 -3.69 7.15
N GLY A 289 9.07 -3.41 6.38
CA GLY A 289 9.17 -2.12 5.71
C GLY A 289 10.18 -2.12 4.59
N ARG A 290 10.33 -0.94 3.99
CA ARG A 290 11.22 -0.72 2.88
C ARG A 290 11.92 0.63 2.98
N TRP A 291 13.16 0.68 2.53
CA TRP A 291 13.92 1.90 2.33
C TRP A 291 14.36 2.01 0.87
N ILE A 292 14.45 3.24 0.36
CA ILE A 292 15.00 3.53 -0.97
C ILE A 292 16.51 3.27 -0.95
N ASP A 293 17.16 3.73 0.11
CA ASP A 293 18.58 3.63 0.35
C ASP A 293 18.90 3.56 1.85
N GLY A 294 20.17 3.38 2.18
CA GLY A 294 20.69 3.38 3.53
C GLY A 294 22.16 2.97 3.57
N THR A 295 22.66 2.69 4.78
CA THR A 295 24.03 2.19 4.96
C THR A 295 24.05 1.03 5.94
N LEU A 296 24.86 0.01 5.63
CA LEU A 296 25.30 -1.00 6.59
C LEU A 296 26.78 -0.76 6.87
N ASP A 297 27.11 -0.39 8.11
CA ASP A 297 28.49 -0.35 8.60
C ASP A 297 28.83 -1.71 9.20
N ASP A 298 29.64 -2.50 8.52
CA ASP A 298 30.14 -3.82 8.97
C ASP A 298 31.57 -3.66 9.50
N ASP A 299 31.68 -3.52 10.82
CA ASP A 299 32.92 -3.31 11.58
C ASP A 299 33.85 -2.21 10.98
N GLY A 300 33.27 -1.07 10.59
CA GLY A 300 33.96 0.07 9.99
C GLY A 300 33.96 0.07 8.45
N THR A 301 33.47 -1.00 7.82
CA THR A 301 33.30 -1.07 6.37
C THR A 301 31.89 -0.64 5.99
N ILE A 302 31.75 0.54 5.39
CA ILE A 302 30.44 1.08 5.00
C ILE A 302 30.03 0.55 3.63
N LEU A 303 28.94 -0.21 3.61
CA LEU A 303 28.22 -0.66 2.41
C LEU A 303 27.03 0.27 2.15
N SER A 304 26.91 0.77 0.92
CA SER A 304 25.72 1.53 0.51
C SER A 304 24.58 0.55 0.22
N MET A 305 23.39 0.82 0.72
CA MET A 305 22.22 -0.02 0.47
C MET A 305 21.23 0.65 -0.50
N GLN A 306 20.52 -0.13 -1.30
CA GLN A 306 19.46 0.31 -2.20
C GLN A 306 18.29 -0.67 -2.24
N HIS A 307 17.07 -0.13 -2.34
CA HIS A 307 15.81 -0.86 -2.43
C HIS A 307 15.71 -1.98 -1.39
N VAL A 308 15.93 -1.60 -0.13
CA VAL A 308 16.05 -2.53 0.99
C VAL A 308 14.68 -2.91 1.50
N HIS A 309 14.43 -4.21 1.65
CA HIS A 309 13.28 -4.77 2.33
C HIS A 309 13.71 -5.37 3.65
N TYR A 310 12.90 -5.20 4.69
CA TYR A 310 13.25 -5.73 5.99
C TYR A 310 12.05 -6.20 6.79
N VAL A 311 12.33 -7.06 7.75
CA VAL A 311 11.47 -7.48 8.85
C VAL A 311 12.21 -7.25 10.16
N VAL A 312 11.56 -6.61 11.13
CA VAL A 312 12.11 -6.33 12.45
C VAL A 312 11.09 -6.67 13.53
N GLY A 313 11.52 -7.30 14.63
CA GLY A 313 10.62 -7.68 15.71
C GLY A 313 11.35 -8.35 16.85
N MET A 314 10.65 -8.54 17.97
CA MET A 314 11.18 -9.31 19.10
C MET A 314 11.10 -10.79 18.76
N PRO A 315 12.22 -11.54 18.75
CA PRO A 315 12.20 -12.96 18.46
C PRO A 315 11.37 -13.71 19.51
N THR A 316 10.80 -14.84 19.11
CA THR A 316 10.14 -15.75 20.05
C THR A 316 11.13 -16.15 21.15
N PRO A 317 10.78 -15.97 22.45
CA PRO A 317 11.68 -16.32 23.53
C PRO A 317 12.14 -17.78 23.46
N ALA A 318 13.39 -18.05 23.86
CA ALA A 318 13.96 -19.41 23.80
C ALA A 318 13.13 -20.45 24.59
N ALA A 319 12.52 -20.04 25.71
CA ALA A 319 11.62 -20.90 26.49
C ALA A 319 10.36 -21.30 25.71
N ASP A 320 9.80 -20.35 24.95
CA ASP A 320 8.63 -20.59 24.10
C ASP A 320 9.00 -21.48 22.91
N MET A 321 10.16 -21.25 22.29
CA MET A 321 10.69 -22.12 21.24
C MET A 321 10.88 -23.56 21.73
N ALA A 322 11.41 -23.74 22.95
CA ALA A 322 11.54 -25.08 23.55
C ALA A 322 10.19 -25.74 23.83
N ALA A 323 9.19 -24.97 24.27
CA ALA A 323 7.84 -25.46 24.51
C ALA A 323 7.13 -25.93 23.23
N LEU A 324 7.55 -25.43 22.07
CA LEU A 324 7.01 -25.81 20.76
C LEU A 324 7.59 -27.12 20.20
N GLY A 325 8.61 -27.73 20.82
CA GLY A 325 9.37 -28.89 20.29
C GLY A 325 8.60 -30.18 20.00
N GLY A 326 7.26 -30.19 20.09
CA GLY A 326 6.38 -31.28 19.67
C GLY A 326 5.20 -30.80 18.82
N MET A 327 5.28 -29.59 18.25
CA MET A 327 4.16 -28.92 17.60
C MET A 327 4.46 -28.62 16.12
N ILE A 328 3.41 -28.56 15.32
CA ILE A 328 3.38 -28.01 13.97
C ILE A 328 2.60 -26.69 14.03
N GLY A 329 3.25 -25.59 13.65
CA GLY A 329 2.63 -24.29 13.46
C GLY A 329 2.25 -24.07 12.00
N THR A 330 1.03 -23.60 11.76
CA THR A 330 0.56 -23.15 10.44
C THR A 330 0.37 -21.64 10.46
N TYR A 331 0.71 -20.98 9.34
CA TYR A 331 0.74 -19.52 9.25
C TYR A 331 0.16 -19.02 7.93
N SER A 332 -0.63 -17.95 8.00
CA SER A 332 -1.15 -17.22 6.83
C SER A 332 -0.47 -15.86 6.69
N LEU A 333 -0.35 -15.38 5.46
CA LEU A 333 0.25 -14.08 5.18
C LEU A 333 -0.52 -12.96 5.92
N LEU A 334 0.21 -12.21 6.75
CA LEU A 334 -0.27 -11.06 7.50
C LEU A 334 0.01 -9.75 6.75
N GLY A 335 1.19 -9.66 6.15
CA GLY A 335 1.61 -8.47 5.43
C GLY A 335 2.88 -8.69 4.62
N TYR A 336 3.20 -7.72 3.79
CA TYR A 336 4.32 -7.81 2.86
C TYR A 336 4.78 -6.43 2.41
N THR A 337 5.97 -6.38 1.83
CA THR A 337 6.39 -5.29 0.94
C THR A 337 6.16 -5.70 -0.51
N TYR A 338 5.80 -4.75 -1.37
CA TYR A 338 5.84 -5.02 -2.81
C TYR A 338 7.27 -5.30 -3.25
N PRO A 339 7.51 -6.32 -4.08
CA PRO A 339 8.85 -6.74 -4.44
C PRO A 339 9.57 -5.67 -5.27
N THR A 340 10.89 -5.68 -5.23
CA THR A 340 11.72 -4.90 -6.15
C THR A 340 12.74 -5.79 -6.84
N ALA A 341 13.11 -5.43 -8.06
CA ALA A 341 14.15 -6.13 -8.80
C ALA A 341 15.01 -5.13 -9.59
N PHE A 342 16.30 -5.45 -9.72
CA PHE A 342 17.25 -4.65 -10.48
C PHE A 342 17.96 -5.54 -11.49
N ASP A 343 17.80 -5.22 -12.77
CA ASP A 343 18.40 -5.98 -13.87
C ASP A 343 19.83 -5.53 -14.23
N GLY A 344 20.43 -4.65 -13.41
CA GLY A 344 21.71 -3.99 -13.70
C GLY A 344 21.57 -2.65 -14.42
N SER A 345 20.36 -2.27 -14.86
CA SER A 345 20.10 -1.03 -15.59
C SER A 345 18.89 -0.26 -15.07
N THR A 346 17.79 -0.95 -14.76
CA THR A 346 16.52 -0.35 -14.35
C THR A 346 15.90 -1.08 -13.16
N TRP A 347 15.24 -0.30 -12.31
CA TRP A 347 14.49 -0.83 -11.19
C TRP A 347 13.05 -1.14 -11.60
N THR A 348 12.63 -2.37 -11.34
CA THR A 348 11.24 -2.81 -11.49
C THR A 348 10.62 -3.00 -10.11
N ILE A 349 9.43 -2.44 -9.89
CA ILE A 349 8.72 -2.50 -8.62
C ILE A 349 7.38 -3.22 -8.84
N GLY A 350 7.08 -4.21 -8.00
CA GLY A 350 5.80 -4.88 -7.99
C GLY A 350 4.69 -3.92 -7.55
N THR A 351 3.51 -4.07 -8.13
CA THR A 351 2.35 -3.23 -7.77
C THR A 351 1.10 -4.05 -7.47
N GLN A 352 1.20 -5.37 -7.60
CA GLN A 352 0.13 -6.31 -7.31
C GLN A 352 0.38 -7.00 -5.96
N PRO A 353 -0.68 -7.37 -5.23
CA PRO A 353 -0.58 -8.10 -3.99
C PRO A 353 0.21 -9.40 -4.14
N ILE A 354 1.01 -9.75 -3.13
CA ILE A 354 1.60 -11.08 -3.01
C ILE A 354 0.73 -11.96 -2.12
N SER A 355 0.84 -13.27 -2.27
CA SER A 355 0.22 -14.26 -1.39
C SER A 355 1.23 -15.31 -0.97
N GLY A 356 0.91 -16.10 0.07
CA GLY A 356 1.77 -17.17 0.52
C GLY A 356 1.31 -17.81 1.82
N SER A 357 1.99 -18.88 2.20
CA SER A 357 1.82 -19.54 3.50
C SER A 357 3.12 -20.11 4.01
N LEU A 358 3.16 -20.37 5.31
CA LEU A 358 4.32 -20.94 6.00
C LEU A 358 3.83 -22.03 6.97
N THR A 359 4.59 -23.12 7.04
CA THR A 359 4.41 -24.19 8.01
C THR A 359 5.74 -24.43 8.71
N ALA A 360 5.72 -24.44 10.04
CA ALA A 360 6.87 -24.69 10.89
C ALA A 360 6.64 -25.99 11.66
N ASN A 361 7.47 -26.99 11.40
CA ASN A 361 7.50 -28.22 12.18
C ASN A 361 8.60 -28.08 13.25
N PHE A 362 8.20 -27.64 14.44
CA PHE A 362 9.13 -27.40 15.54
C PHE A 362 9.68 -28.71 16.13
N ALA A 363 8.99 -29.84 15.95
CA ALA A 363 9.47 -31.15 16.38
C ALA A 363 10.67 -31.62 15.55
N LEU A 364 10.62 -31.38 14.24
CA LEU A 364 11.73 -31.71 13.33
C LEU A 364 12.72 -30.55 13.11
N SER A 365 12.44 -29.37 13.66
CA SER A 365 13.17 -28.14 13.35
C SER A 365 13.19 -27.83 11.85
N GLU A 366 12.07 -28.06 11.17
CA GLU A 366 11.90 -27.84 9.73
C GLU A 366 10.91 -26.70 9.49
N VAL A 367 11.16 -25.93 8.43
CA VAL A 367 10.24 -24.90 7.94
C VAL A 367 10.01 -25.10 6.45
N MET A 368 8.80 -24.81 5.99
CA MET A 368 8.45 -24.81 4.59
C MET A 368 7.46 -23.70 4.29
N GLY A 369 7.49 -23.18 3.08
CA GLY A 369 6.59 -22.12 2.68
C GLY A 369 6.48 -21.98 1.17
N ASN A 370 5.55 -21.12 0.79
CA ASN A 370 5.38 -20.67 -0.58
C ASN A 370 5.08 -19.18 -0.61
N LEU A 371 5.44 -18.56 -1.73
CA LEU A 371 5.11 -17.18 -2.05
C LEU A 371 4.70 -17.10 -3.52
N THR A 372 3.70 -16.28 -3.81
CA THR A 372 3.30 -15.89 -5.15
C THR A 372 3.47 -14.39 -5.27
N VAL A 373 4.42 -13.97 -6.10
CA VAL A 373 4.95 -12.61 -6.19
C VAL A 373 4.81 -12.11 -7.62
N PRO A 374 3.83 -11.23 -7.91
CA PRO A 374 3.70 -10.64 -9.24
C PRO A 374 4.68 -9.47 -9.44
N LEU A 375 5.39 -9.48 -10.55
CA LEU A 375 6.33 -8.44 -10.94
C LEU A 375 6.31 -8.25 -12.47
N GLY A 376 6.02 -7.02 -12.91
CA GLY A 376 5.85 -6.73 -14.34
C GLY A 376 4.70 -7.53 -14.95
N ALA A 377 4.99 -8.29 -16.00
CA ALA A 377 4.02 -9.16 -16.67
C ALA A 377 4.00 -10.60 -16.13
N ASN A 378 4.93 -10.96 -15.24
CA ASN A 378 5.09 -12.31 -14.71
C ASN A 378 4.54 -12.41 -13.29
N THR A 379 4.06 -13.60 -12.93
CA THR A 379 3.83 -13.98 -11.55
C THR A 379 4.79 -15.10 -11.17
N TYR A 380 5.66 -14.83 -10.20
CA TYR A 380 6.65 -15.77 -9.69
C TYR A 380 6.06 -16.57 -8.54
N SER A 381 6.14 -17.89 -8.61
CA SER A 381 5.67 -18.80 -7.57
C SER A 381 6.84 -19.61 -7.03
N SER A 382 7.17 -19.42 -5.76
CA SER A 382 8.24 -20.13 -5.06
C SER A 382 7.69 -21.21 -4.14
N ILE A 383 8.38 -22.35 -4.07
CA ILE A 383 8.18 -23.35 -3.02
C ILE A 383 9.55 -23.64 -2.41
N TRP A 384 9.66 -23.51 -1.10
CA TRP A 384 10.93 -23.63 -0.38
C TRP A 384 10.75 -24.41 0.92
N SER A 385 11.86 -24.99 1.38
CA SER A 385 11.98 -25.62 2.69
C SER A 385 13.35 -25.35 3.28
N GLY A 386 13.48 -25.58 4.58
CA GLY A 386 14.76 -25.52 5.25
C GLY A 386 14.61 -25.79 6.74
N TRP A 387 15.46 -25.16 7.54
CA TRP A 387 15.63 -25.52 8.94
C TRP A 387 15.40 -24.33 9.88
N ILE A 388 15.01 -24.67 11.10
CA ILE A 388 14.82 -23.75 12.24
C ILE A 388 16.05 -23.86 13.14
N SER A 389 16.57 -22.72 13.60
CA SER A 389 17.66 -22.64 14.57
C SER A 389 17.34 -21.54 15.58
N GLY A 390 17.01 -21.93 16.82
CA GLY A 390 16.45 -20.99 17.79
C GLY A 390 15.12 -20.43 17.28
N SER A 391 14.96 -19.11 17.31
CA SER A 391 13.85 -18.40 16.68
C SER A 391 14.06 -18.17 15.19
N ASN A 392 15.27 -18.34 14.67
CA ASN A 392 15.61 -18.05 13.27
C ASN A 392 15.27 -19.24 12.37
N PHE A 393 15.08 -18.96 11.09
CA PHE A 393 14.92 -19.99 10.08
C PHE A 393 15.49 -19.56 8.73
N TYR A 394 15.88 -20.56 7.96
CA TYR A 394 16.50 -20.42 6.65
C TYR A 394 15.80 -21.38 5.71
N GLY A 395 15.53 -20.92 4.49
CA GLY A 395 14.85 -21.70 3.48
C GLY A 395 15.46 -21.48 2.10
N SER A 396 15.45 -22.52 1.28
CA SER A 396 15.73 -22.41 -0.14
C SER A 396 14.82 -23.30 -0.96
N GLY A 397 14.66 -22.97 -2.23
CA GLY A 397 13.65 -23.63 -3.05
C GLY A 397 13.67 -23.23 -4.50
N SER A 398 12.72 -23.76 -5.25
CA SER A 398 12.57 -23.45 -6.67
C SER A 398 11.56 -22.33 -6.89
N VAL A 399 11.76 -21.59 -7.98
CA VAL A 399 10.83 -20.56 -8.46
C VAL A 399 10.37 -20.91 -9.86
N SER A 400 9.08 -20.76 -10.10
CA SER A 400 8.43 -20.87 -11.41
C SER A 400 7.76 -19.55 -11.76
N SER A 401 7.44 -19.30 -13.03
CA SER A 401 6.66 -18.12 -13.41
C SER A 401 5.55 -18.43 -14.42
N THR A 402 4.53 -17.57 -14.49
CA THR A 402 3.44 -17.66 -15.48
C THR A 402 3.85 -17.27 -16.91
N GLY A 403 5.02 -16.67 -17.09
CA GLY A 403 5.53 -16.20 -18.38
C GLY A 403 6.63 -17.09 -18.95
N ALA A 404 7.41 -16.54 -19.91
CA ALA A 404 8.58 -17.23 -20.47
C ALA A 404 9.79 -17.25 -19.51
N ASP A 405 9.75 -16.46 -18.44
CA ASP A 405 10.77 -16.45 -17.40
C ASP A 405 10.65 -17.68 -16.49
N CYS A 406 11.75 -18.15 -15.93
CA CYS A 406 11.78 -19.34 -15.05
C CYS A 406 11.10 -20.60 -15.63
N GLY A 407 10.95 -20.69 -16.96
CA GLY A 407 10.33 -21.84 -17.65
C GLY A 407 11.26 -23.06 -17.82
N GLY A 408 12.56 -22.86 -17.62
CA GLY A 408 13.58 -23.89 -17.42
C GLY A 408 14.18 -23.78 -16.02
N SER A 409 14.75 -24.87 -15.48
CA SER A 409 15.20 -25.07 -14.09
C SER A 409 16.33 -24.14 -13.57
N GLY A 410 16.20 -22.83 -13.74
CA GLY A 410 17.24 -21.84 -13.44
C GLY A 410 16.89 -20.83 -12.35
N CYS A 411 15.62 -20.67 -11.99
CA CYS A 411 15.22 -19.74 -10.94
C CYS A 411 15.08 -20.43 -9.60
N TRP A 412 15.63 -19.79 -8.58
CA TRP A 412 15.70 -20.31 -7.22
C TRP A 412 15.26 -19.24 -6.24
N SER A 413 14.91 -19.68 -5.04
CA SER A 413 14.54 -18.81 -3.93
C SER A 413 15.48 -19.04 -2.77
N SER A 414 15.88 -17.95 -2.13
CA SER A 414 16.48 -17.93 -0.80
C SER A 414 15.55 -17.18 0.14
N THR A 415 15.50 -17.58 1.40
CA THR A 415 14.62 -16.99 2.40
C THR A 415 15.27 -17.07 3.77
N LEU A 416 15.24 -15.96 4.49
CA LEU A 416 15.72 -15.86 5.87
C LEU A 416 14.70 -15.13 6.70
N GLY A 417 14.49 -15.62 7.91
CA GLY A 417 13.51 -15.02 8.79
C GLY A 417 13.64 -15.50 10.21
N PHE A 418 12.67 -15.08 11.00
CA PHE A 418 12.56 -15.46 12.40
C PHE A 418 11.11 -15.52 12.85
N PHE A 419 10.85 -16.33 13.85
CA PHE A 419 9.61 -16.34 14.61
C PHE A 419 9.64 -15.21 15.64
N ALA A 420 8.50 -14.55 15.83
CA ALA A 420 8.35 -13.42 16.74
C ALA A 420 7.12 -13.56 17.63
N GLY A 421 7.20 -12.95 18.81
CA GLY A 421 6.15 -12.97 19.83
C GLY A 421 6.03 -14.31 20.56
N ALA A 422 5.15 -14.34 21.57
CA ALA A 422 4.96 -15.52 22.40
C ALA A 422 4.51 -16.73 21.57
N SER A 423 5.08 -17.91 21.85
CA SER A 423 4.76 -19.17 21.18
C SER A 423 4.78 -19.09 19.64
N ALA A 424 5.71 -18.31 19.08
CA ALA A 424 5.83 -18.07 17.66
C ALA A 424 4.53 -17.55 17.03
N ALA A 425 3.84 -16.62 17.70
CA ALA A 425 2.58 -16.05 17.20
C ALA A 425 2.72 -15.37 15.82
N ARG A 426 3.93 -14.94 15.46
CA ARG A 426 4.28 -14.38 14.15
C ARG A 426 5.51 -15.08 13.58
N ALA A 427 5.62 -15.05 12.26
CA ALA A 427 6.85 -15.34 11.54
C ALA A 427 7.07 -14.20 10.54
N GLY A 428 8.30 -13.79 10.33
CA GLY A 428 8.60 -12.84 9.26
C GLY A 428 9.91 -13.19 8.60
N LEU A 429 9.96 -12.91 7.30
CA LEU A 429 11.06 -13.28 6.44
C LEU A 429 11.33 -12.21 5.39
N VAL A 430 12.56 -12.18 4.94
CA VAL A 430 12.96 -11.60 3.66
C VAL A 430 13.20 -12.73 2.66
N TYR A 431 12.95 -12.46 1.39
CA TYR A 431 13.15 -13.41 0.31
C TYR A 431 13.88 -12.76 -0.86
N GLU A 432 14.60 -13.61 -1.58
CA GLU A 432 15.27 -13.31 -2.84
C GLU A 432 14.90 -14.40 -3.84
N PHE A 433 14.41 -14.01 -5.03
CA PHE A 433 14.32 -14.90 -6.18
C PHE A 433 15.39 -14.52 -7.18
N TYR A 434 16.32 -15.43 -7.45
CA TYR A 434 17.47 -15.19 -8.31
C TYR A 434 17.44 -16.07 -9.56
N GLY A 435 18.18 -15.63 -10.59
CA GLY A 435 18.16 -16.25 -11.91
C GLY A 435 16.97 -15.84 -12.78
N THR A 436 16.28 -14.76 -12.42
CA THR A 436 15.13 -14.22 -13.17
C THR A 436 15.59 -13.24 -14.26
N GLN A 437 14.73 -12.98 -15.24
CA GLN A 437 15.02 -12.02 -16.30
C GLN A 437 15.05 -10.55 -15.82
N TYR A 438 14.54 -10.26 -14.62
CA TYR A 438 14.55 -8.93 -14.00
C TYR A 438 15.73 -8.72 -13.04
N GLY A 439 16.70 -9.64 -13.04
CA GLY A 439 17.71 -9.74 -11.99
C GLY A 439 17.11 -10.37 -10.73
N ASP A 440 17.68 -10.06 -9.57
CA ASP A 440 17.24 -10.66 -8.32
C ASP A 440 16.04 -9.89 -7.75
N ILE A 441 14.97 -10.62 -7.44
CA ILE A 441 13.71 -10.09 -6.93
C ILE A 441 13.71 -10.19 -5.41
N HIS A 442 13.66 -9.05 -4.74
CA HIS A 442 13.70 -8.94 -3.29
C HIS A 442 12.34 -8.57 -2.70
N GLY A 443 12.06 -9.05 -1.50
CA GLY A 443 10.93 -8.60 -0.72
C GLY A 443 10.95 -9.07 0.73
N ALA A 444 10.00 -8.57 1.51
CA ALA A 444 9.71 -9.01 2.87
C ALA A 444 8.25 -9.47 2.98
N ALA A 445 8.03 -10.49 3.81
CA ALA A 445 6.71 -11.03 4.11
C ALA A 445 6.61 -11.37 5.61
N THR A 446 5.46 -11.11 6.20
CA THR A 446 5.13 -11.48 7.58
C THR A 446 3.87 -12.31 7.61
N PHE A 447 3.80 -13.22 8.57
CA PHE A 447 2.77 -14.23 8.69
C PHE A 447 2.23 -14.28 10.12
N LYS A 448 0.94 -14.56 10.25
CA LYS A 448 0.25 -14.77 11.51
C LYS A 448 -0.02 -16.26 11.70
N GLN A 449 0.29 -16.77 12.89
CA GLN A 449 -0.02 -18.14 13.26
C GLN A 449 -1.54 -18.37 13.24
N THR A 450 -1.99 -19.36 12.48
CA THR A 450 -3.40 -19.74 12.34
C THR A 450 -3.75 -21.01 13.10
N GLY A 451 -2.75 -21.80 13.47
CA GLY A 451 -2.96 -23.01 14.26
C GLY A 451 -1.65 -23.60 14.78
N LEU A 452 -1.77 -24.28 15.92
CA LEU A 452 -0.72 -25.10 16.53
C LEU A 452 -1.33 -26.47 16.82
N THR A 453 -0.77 -27.52 16.22
CA THR A 453 -1.21 -28.90 16.42
C THR A 453 -0.05 -29.77 16.88
N PRO A 454 -0.27 -30.81 17.69
CA PRO A 454 0.77 -31.80 17.99
C PRO A 454 1.32 -32.45 16.70
N TYR A 455 2.63 -32.70 16.67
CA TYR A 455 3.34 -33.40 15.59
C TYR A 455 3.02 -34.89 15.54
#